data_AF-A0A3D2U6A7-F1
#
_entry.id   AF-A0A3D2U6A7-F1
#
_cell.length_a   1.000
_cell.length_b   1.000
_cell.length_c   1.000
_cell.angle_alpha   90.00
_cell.angle_beta   90.00
_cell.angle_gamma   90.00
#
_symmetry.space_group_name_H-M   'P 1'
#
loop_
_entity.id
_entity.type
_entity.pdbx_description
1 polymer ?
#
loop_
_entity_poly.entity_id
_entity_poly.type
_entity_poly.pdbx_seq_one_letter_code
_entity_poly.pdbx_strand_id
1 'polypeptide(L)'
;MDGTAPDTRWWTSPRRLVRRLLSLDDSPHAIALGTAIGMFVGMTPTVGIQMILIVTIAAVTRPLFHFNRVAGLITVYISNPITIMPLYAAFYYTGTLVVEAPMTPAEFQEQFELALDRSWLDPLRFIFQEVAWPMIAGSLLIAIATSMPTYPIVRRLVVARRRLASADEPTDATADTPLPTAPTPAQPSPDSRP
;
A
#
# COMPACT_ATOMS: atom_id res chain seq x y z
N MET A 1 -20.49 -24.33 16.27
CA MET A 1 -19.02 -24.51 16.16
C MET A 1 -18.72 -24.22 14.70
N ASP A 2 -18.53 -22.94 14.38
CA ASP A 2 -18.55 -22.49 12.98
C ASP A 2 -17.10 -22.43 12.49
N GLY A 3 -16.78 -23.34 11.58
CA GLY A 3 -15.45 -23.52 11.02
C GLY A 3 -14.98 -22.28 10.26
N THR A 4 -14.21 -21.42 10.93
CA THR A 4 -13.36 -20.44 10.26
C THR A 4 -12.20 -21.20 9.61
N ALA A 5 -12.43 -21.76 8.43
CA ALA A 5 -11.33 -22.12 7.56
C ALA A 5 -10.47 -20.85 7.37
N PRO A 6 -9.13 -20.91 7.54
CA PRO A 6 -8.28 -19.75 7.34
C PRO A 6 -8.48 -19.27 5.89
N ASP A 7 -9.12 -18.11 5.76
CA ASP A 7 -9.52 -17.53 4.48
C ASP A 7 -8.27 -17.24 3.64
N THR A 8 -7.94 -18.20 2.78
CA THR A 8 -6.70 -18.31 2.03
C THR A 8 -6.73 -17.46 0.75
N ARG A 9 -7.78 -16.65 0.54
CA ARG A 9 -7.97 -15.78 -0.65
C ARG A 9 -7.81 -14.29 -0.36
N TRP A 10 -7.00 -13.93 0.63
CA TRP A 10 -6.78 -12.54 1.05
C TRP A 10 -6.27 -11.60 -0.07
N TRP A 11 -5.65 -12.15 -1.11
CA TRP A 11 -5.13 -11.45 -2.31
C TRP A 11 -6.22 -10.97 -3.31
N THR A 12 -7.48 -11.33 -3.13
CA THR A 12 -8.51 -11.13 -4.18
C THR A 12 -9.29 -9.81 -4.12
N SER A 13 -9.22 -9.04 -3.03
CA SER A 13 -10.08 -7.86 -2.86
C SER A 13 -9.31 -6.59 -2.45
N PRO A 14 -9.35 -5.52 -3.28
CA PRO A 14 -8.73 -4.22 -2.95
C PRO A 14 -9.24 -3.66 -1.62
N ARG A 15 -10.54 -3.82 -1.33
CA ARG A 15 -11.17 -3.36 -0.07
C ARG A 15 -10.62 -4.08 1.16
N ARG A 16 -10.12 -5.32 1.04
CA ARG A 16 -9.48 -6.05 2.15
C ARG A 16 -8.04 -5.60 2.33
N LEU A 17 -7.29 -5.39 1.25
CA LEU A 17 -5.93 -4.85 1.30
C LEU A 17 -5.92 -3.47 1.98
N VAL A 18 -6.84 -2.58 1.60
CA VAL A 18 -6.99 -1.26 2.23
C VAL A 18 -7.34 -1.39 3.72
N ARG A 19 -8.25 -2.30 4.10
CA ARG A 19 -8.58 -2.52 5.52
C ARG A 19 -7.38 -2.98 6.34
N ARG A 20 -6.57 -3.89 5.81
CA ARG A 20 -5.32 -4.32 6.47
C ARG A 20 -4.30 -3.20 6.55
N LEU A 21 -4.16 -2.41 5.49
CA LEU A 21 -3.28 -1.24 5.48
C LEU A 21 -3.63 -0.25 6.59
N LEU A 22 -4.93 -0.02 6.80
CA LEU A 22 -5.44 0.88 7.85
C LEU A 22 -5.42 0.27 9.25
N SER A 23 -5.19 -1.03 9.38
CA SER A 23 -5.03 -1.72 10.66
C SER A 23 -3.58 -1.94 11.06
N LEU A 24 -2.61 -1.36 10.34
CA LEU A 24 -1.20 -1.46 10.69
C LEU A 24 -0.86 -0.57 11.90
N ASP A 25 -0.10 -1.16 12.83
CA ASP A 25 0.40 -0.51 14.04
C ASP A 25 1.73 0.19 13.78
N ASP A 26 1.68 1.27 13.01
CA ASP A 26 2.85 2.14 12.75
C ASP A 26 2.39 3.60 12.59
N SER A 27 3.31 4.56 12.47
CA SER A 27 2.95 5.95 12.25
C SER A 27 2.19 6.12 10.92
N PRO A 28 1.21 7.06 10.84
CA PRO A 28 0.51 7.33 9.57
C PRO A 28 1.46 7.73 8.44
N HIS A 29 2.59 8.35 8.79
CA HIS A 29 3.66 8.68 7.85
C HIS A 29 4.35 7.44 7.29
N ALA A 30 4.80 6.52 8.15
CA ALA A 30 5.49 5.30 7.71
C ALA A 30 4.60 4.39 6.87
N ILE A 31 3.31 4.27 7.23
CA ILE A 31 2.32 3.52 6.43
C ILE A 31 2.13 4.17 5.07
N ALA A 32 1.88 5.48 5.02
CA ALA A 32 1.67 6.19 3.77
C ALA A 32 2.89 6.14 2.84
N LEU A 33 4.09 6.31 3.40
CA LEU A 33 5.35 6.25 2.65
C LEU A 33 5.60 4.83 2.11
N GLY A 34 5.40 3.81 2.95
CA GLY A 34 5.50 2.42 2.53
C GLY A 34 4.50 2.06 1.43
N THR A 35 3.27 2.56 1.52
CA THR A 35 2.23 2.38 0.50
C THR A 35 2.62 3.07 -0.81
N ALA A 36 3.13 4.29 -0.76
CA ALA A 36 3.55 5.01 -1.97
C ALA A 36 4.71 4.32 -2.69
N ILE A 37 5.71 3.84 -1.95
CA ILE A 37 6.82 3.03 -2.50
C ILE A 37 6.27 1.72 -3.09
N GLY A 38 5.37 1.05 -2.37
CA GLY A 38 4.69 -0.16 -2.84
C GLY A 38 3.90 0.05 -4.13
N MET A 39 3.19 1.17 -4.25
CA MET A 39 2.46 1.55 -5.46
C MET A 39 3.42 1.80 -6.62
N PHE A 40 4.51 2.53 -6.37
CA PHE A 40 5.52 2.80 -7.38
C PHE A 40 6.11 1.49 -7.93
N VAL A 41 6.57 0.60 -7.06
CA VAL A 41 7.15 -0.69 -7.46
C VAL A 41 6.08 -1.60 -8.11
N GLY A 42 4.86 -1.64 -7.56
CA GLY A 42 3.76 -2.44 -8.11
C GLY A 42 3.28 -2.00 -9.49
N MET A 43 3.57 -0.74 -9.87
CA MET A 43 3.28 -0.16 -11.18
C MET A 43 4.48 -0.20 -12.13
N THR A 44 5.50 -1.01 -11.84
CA THR A 44 6.60 -1.32 -12.77
C THR A 44 6.47 -2.76 -13.28
N PRO A 45 6.96 -3.09 -14.49
CA PRO A 45 6.90 -4.43 -15.07
C PRO A 45 7.93 -5.38 -14.43
N THR A 46 8.01 -5.40 -13.10
CA THR A 46 9.00 -6.15 -12.30
C THR A 46 8.38 -7.40 -11.65
N VAL A 47 7.29 -7.91 -12.21
CA VAL A 47 6.53 -9.05 -11.69
C VAL A 47 7.47 -10.23 -11.44
N GLY A 48 7.37 -10.81 -10.23
CA GLY A 48 8.26 -11.86 -9.74
C GLY A 48 9.38 -11.36 -8.83
N ILE A 49 9.90 -10.14 -9.02
CA ILE A 49 10.97 -9.56 -8.17
C ILE A 49 10.51 -8.38 -7.31
N GLN A 50 9.27 -7.90 -7.46
CA GLN A 50 8.71 -6.76 -6.70
C GLN A 50 8.87 -6.89 -5.18
N MET A 51 8.66 -8.08 -4.62
CA MET A 51 8.80 -8.33 -3.18
C MET A 51 10.25 -8.11 -2.71
N ILE A 52 11.21 -8.61 -3.50
CA ILE A 52 12.63 -8.43 -3.25
C ILE A 52 12.98 -6.95 -3.36
N LEU A 53 12.46 -6.24 -4.37
CA LEU A 53 12.67 -4.81 -4.53
C LEU A 53 12.20 -4.02 -3.30
N ILE A 54 11.02 -4.31 -2.75
CA ILE A 54 10.54 -3.63 -1.54
C ILE A 54 11.47 -3.88 -0.35
N VAL A 55 11.90 -5.12 -0.14
CA VAL A 55 12.81 -5.47 0.96
C VAL A 55 14.17 -4.79 0.78
N THR A 56 14.71 -4.78 -0.44
CA THR A 56 15.97 -4.14 -0.79
C THR A 56 15.90 -2.62 -0.59
N ILE A 57 14.85 -1.97 -1.11
CA ILE A 57 14.61 -0.54 -0.88
C ILE A 57 14.57 -0.27 0.62
N ALA A 58 13.83 -1.09 1.37
CA ALA A 58 13.72 -0.93 2.82
C ALA A 58 14.99 -1.20 3.61
N ALA A 59 15.93 -1.97 3.06
CA ALA A 59 17.24 -2.19 3.63
C ALA A 59 18.16 -1.00 3.34
N VAL A 60 18.17 -0.53 2.10
CA VAL A 60 19.02 0.57 1.62
C VAL A 60 18.59 1.91 2.21
N THR A 61 17.30 2.18 2.34
CA THR A 61 16.81 3.47 2.85
C THR A 61 16.67 3.51 4.37
N ARG A 62 16.84 2.36 5.06
CA ARG A 62 16.76 2.25 6.53
C ARG A 62 17.56 3.33 7.28
N PRO A 63 18.81 3.68 6.89
CA PRO A 63 19.58 4.70 7.60
C PRO A 63 19.11 6.14 7.30
N LEU A 64 18.35 6.38 6.22
CA LEU A 64 17.84 7.71 5.87
C LEU A 64 16.45 7.96 6.44
N PHE A 65 15.53 7.01 6.25
CA PHE A 65 14.14 7.16 6.69
C PHE A 65 13.47 5.80 6.94
N HIS A 66 12.53 5.79 7.88
CA HIS A 66 11.71 4.63 8.20
C HIS A 66 10.41 4.64 7.38
N PHE A 67 10.08 3.51 6.77
CA PHE A 67 8.78 3.27 6.15
C PHE A 67 8.28 1.87 6.48
N ASN A 68 6.96 1.69 6.47
CA ASN A 68 6.35 0.41 6.80
C ASN A 68 6.47 -0.57 5.61
N ARG A 69 7.36 -1.55 5.75
CA ARG A 69 7.63 -2.56 4.71
C ARG A 69 6.39 -3.39 4.39
N VAL A 70 5.60 -3.73 5.41
CA VAL A 70 4.37 -4.51 5.26
C VAL A 70 3.34 -3.74 4.44
N ALA A 71 3.20 -2.42 4.67
CA ALA A 71 2.36 -1.55 3.86
C ALA A 71 2.76 -1.59 2.37
N GLY A 72 4.06 -1.50 2.09
CA GLY A 72 4.56 -1.60 0.71
C GLY A 72 4.28 -2.95 0.06
N LEU A 73 4.54 -4.05 0.78
CA LEU A 73 4.26 -5.41 0.29
C LEU A 73 2.76 -5.61 0.00
N ILE A 74 1.87 -5.16 0.91
CA ILE A 74 0.41 -5.22 0.70
C ILE A 74 -0.01 -4.45 -0.56
N THR A 75 0.65 -3.33 -0.84
CA THR A 75 0.30 -2.46 -1.97
C THR A 75 0.74 -3.06 -3.30
N VAL A 76 1.88 -3.74 -3.35
CA VAL A 76 2.33 -4.46 -4.54
C VAL A 76 1.30 -5.53 -4.95
N TYR A 77 0.63 -6.17 -3.98
CA TYR A 77 -0.44 -7.14 -4.25
C TYR A 77 -1.74 -6.54 -4.84
N ILE A 78 -1.86 -5.21 -4.95
CA ILE A 78 -2.98 -4.58 -5.66
C ILE A 78 -2.93 -4.94 -7.16
N SER A 79 -1.72 -5.09 -7.72
CA SER A 79 -1.48 -5.54 -9.09
C SER A 79 -1.64 -7.06 -9.18
N ASN A 80 -2.89 -7.54 -9.24
CA ASN A 80 -3.22 -8.96 -9.35
C ASN A 80 -2.78 -9.51 -10.73
N PRO A 81 -2.33 -10.78 -10.86
CA PRO A 81 -2.05 -11.44 -12.13
C PRO A 81 -3.10 -11.23 -13.23
N ILE A 82 -4.38 -11.14 -12.86
CA ILE A 82 -5.48 -10.87 -13.79
C ILE A 82 -5.41 -9.44 -14.37
N THR A 83 -4.94 -8.47 -13.58
CA THR A 83 -4.79 -7.07 -14.00
C THR A 83 -3.46 -6.77 -14.71
N ILE A 84 -2.48 -7.68 -14.68
CA ILE A 84 -1.16 -7.47 -15.30
C ILE A 84 -1.27 -7.26 -16.81
N MET A 85 -2.11 -8.03 -17.50
CA MET A 85 -2.27 -7.92 -18.96
C MET A 85 -2.73 -6.53 -19.42
N PRO A 86 -3.87 -5.99 -18.95
CA PRO A 86 -4.27 -4.63 -19.33
C PRO A 86 -3.29 -3.56 -18.83
N LEU A 87 -2.64 -3.77 -17.69
CA LEU A 87 -1.64 -2.84 -17.15
C LEU A 87 -0.40 -2.74 -18.06
N TYR A 88 0.09 -3.88 -18.56
CA TYR A 88 1.25 -3.93 -19.44
C TYR A 88 0.97 -3.31 -20.80
N ALA A 89 -0.24 -3.51 -21.34
CA ALA A 89 -0.69 -2.79 -22.54
C ALA A 89 -0.72 -1.28 -22.30
N ALA A 90 -1.22 -0.83 -21.15
CA ALA A 90 -1.21 0.59 -20.78
C ALA A 90 0.21 1.15 -20.64
N PHE A 91 1.15 0.39 -20.07
CA PHE A 91 2.57 0.77 -19.98
C PHE A 91 3.19 0.93 -21.36
N TYR A 92 3.01 -0.06 -22.24
CA TYR A 92 3.55 0.02 -23.59
C TYR A 92 2.99 1.21 -24.35
N TYR A 93 1.65 1.38 -24.37
CA TYR A 93 1.01 2.49 -25.07
C TYR A 93 1.48 3.85 -24.54
N THR A 94 1.50 4.02 -23.21
CA THR A 94 2.00 5.26 -22.58
C THR A 94 3.47 5.49 -22.88
N GLY A 95 4.26 4.41 -22.95
CA GLY A 95 5.67 4.44 -23.31
C GLY A 95 5.92 4.92 -24.73
N THR A 96 5.13 4.44 -25.69
CA THR A 96 5.22 4.84 -27.11
C THR A 96 4.85 6.31 -27.35
N LEU A 97 4.22 6.99 -26.38
CA LEU A 97 3.99 8.44 -26.44
C LEU A 97 5.23 9.26 -26.06
N VAL A 98 6.19 8.65 -25.35
CA VAL A 98 7.36 9.33 -24.79
C VAL A 98 8.66 8.87 -25.43
N VAL A 99 8.73 7.59 -25.81
CA VAL A 99 9.81 7.01 -26.59
C VAL A 99 9.24 6.69 -27.95
N GLU A 100 9.97 7.08 -29.01
CA GLU A 100 9.61 6.74 -30.37
C GLU A 100 9.42 5.22 -30.48
N ALA A 101 8.22 4.81 -30.90
CA ALA A 101 7.93 3.39 -31.02
C ALA A 101 8.93 2.79 -32.03
N PRO A 102 9.68 1.74 -31.65
CA PRO A 102 10.72 1.20 -32.53
C PRO A 102 10.14 0.62 -33.84
N MET A 103 8.83 0.36 -33.89
CA MET A 103 8.13 -0.26 -35.01
C MET A 103 6.63 0.00 -34.97
N THR A 104 5.99 0.00 -36.13
CA THR A 104 4.53 0.08 -36.27
C THR A 104 3.85 -1.23 -35.82
N PRO A 105 2.53 -1.22 -35.52
CA PRO A 105 1.82 -2.45 -35.16
C PRO A 105 1.89 -3.56 -36.20
N ALA A 106 1.97 -3.20 -37.49
CA ALA A 106 2.11 -4.17 -38.59
C ALA A 106 3.50 -4.80 -38.62
N GLU A 107 4.55 -3.99 -38.47
CA GLU A 107 5.94 -4.46 -38.40
C GLU A 107 6.18 -5.32 -37.15
N PHE A 108 5.55 -4.97 -36.01
CA PHE A 108 5.60 -5.79 -34.80
C PHE A 108 5.01 -7.19 -35.03
N GLN A 109 3.85 -7.26 -35.69
CA GLN A 109 3.20 -8.55 -35.97
C GLN A 109 4.06 -9.43 -36.87
N GLU A 110 4.61 -8.86 -37.94
CA GLU A 110 5.47 -9.58 -38.89
C GLU A 110 6.77 -10.08 -38.21
N GLN A 111 7.44 -9.23 -37.43
CA GLN A 111 8.66 -9.62 -36.71
C GLN A 111 8.39 -10.63 -35.59
N PHE A 112 7.23 -10.54 -34.93
CA PHE A 112 6.83 -11.52 -33.91
C PHE A 112 6.51 -12.89 -34.53
N GLU A 113 5.82 -12.93 -35.67
CA GLU A 113 5.57 -14.17 -36.43
C GLU A 113 6.90 -14.81 -36.90
N LEU A 114 7.80 -14.00 -37.46
CA LEU A 114 9.15 -14.44 -37.82
C LEU A 114 9.93 -14.99 -36.62
N ALA A 115 9.77 -14.40 -35.43
CA ALA A 115 10.41 -14.89 -34.21
C ALA A 115 9.83 -16.24 -33.76
N LEU A 116 8.51 -16.44 -33.87
CA LEU A 116 7.83 -17.70 -33.53
C LEU A 116 8.33 -18.86 -34.40
N ASP A 117 8.58 -18.60 -35.68
CA ASP A 117 9.02 -19.63 -36.64
C ASP A 117 10.51 -20.00 -36.49
N ARG A 118 11.33 -19.11 -35.94
CA ARG A 118 12.78 -19.36 -35.79
C ARG A 118 13.11 -20.28 -34.62
N SER A 119 12.67 -19.92 -33.42
CA SER A 119 12.93 -20.72 -32.23
C SER A 119 11.96 -20.40 -31.10
N TRP A 120 11.83 -21.33 -30.15
CA TRP A 120 10.97 -21.14 -28.99
C TRP A 120 11.42 -20.01 -28.04
N LEU A 121 12.67 -19.52 -28.17
CA LEU A 121 13.22 -18.45 -27.32
C LEU A 121 13.21 -17.07 -27.97
N ASP A 122 13.20 -16.99 -29.30
CA ASP A 122 13.30 -15.72 -30.02
C ASP A 122 12.11 -14.77 -29.81
N PRO A 123 10.85 -15.24 -29.69
CA PRO A 123 9.73 -14.37 -29.33
C PRO A 123 9.94 -13.71 -27.96
N LEU A 124 10.52 -14.45 -27.02
CA LEU A 124 10.83 -13.93 -25.69
C LEU A 124 11.90 -12.84 -25.77
N ARG A 125 12.98 -13.09 -26.53
CA ARG A 125 14.06 -12.11 -26.75
C ARG A 125 13.57 -10.86 -27.46
N PHE A 126 12.73 -11.03 -28.47
CA PHE A 126 12.11 -9.94 -29.21
C PHE A 126 11.27 -9.05 -28.29
N ILE A 127 10.38 -9.64 -27.48
CA ILE A 127 9.61 -8.89 -26.48
C ILE A 127 10.55 -8.15 -25.50
N PHE A 128 11.60 -8.81 -25.03
CA PHE A 128 12.55 -8.18 -24.10
C PHE A 128 13.36 -7.03 -24.71
N GLN A 129 13.65 -7.05 -26.01
CA GLN A 129 14.45 -6.00 -26.66
C GLN A 129 13.58 -4.82 -27.09
N GLU A 130 12.41 -5.12 -27.67
CA GLU A 130 11.60 -4.12 -28.37
C GLU A 130 10.46 -3.57 -27.52
N VAL A 131 9.89 -4.40 -26.64
CA VAL A 131 8.74 -4.03 -25.82
C VAL A 131 9.17 -3.52 -24.44
N ALA A 132 10.28 -4.04 -23.89
CA ALA A 132 10.71 -3.70 -22.54
C ALA A 132 11.04 -2.22 -22.37
N TRP A 133 11.70 -1.58 -23.34
CA TRP A 133 12.14 -0.19 -23.21
C TRP A 133 10.95 0.81 -23.19
N PRO A 134 10.01 0.76 -24.16
CA PRO A 134 8.78 1.55 -24.07
C PRO A 134 7.99 1.23 -22.80
N MET A 135 7.87 -0.04 -22.42
CA MET A 135 7.17 -0.42 -21.19
C MET A 135 7.80 0.18 -19.93
N ILE A 136 9.13 0.17 -19.80
CA ILE A 136 9.80 0.78 -18.65
C ILE A 136 9.49 2.28 -18.61
N ALA A 137 9.63 2.99 -19.74
CA ALA A 137 9.35 4.41 -19.83
C ALA A 137 7.89 4.74 -19.44
N GLY A 138 6.92 4.04 -20.02
CA GLY A 138 5.50 4.25 -19.72
C GLY A 138 5.12 3.85 -18.29
N SER A 139 5.71 2.76 -17.79
CA SER A 139 5.50 2.32 -16.41
C SER A 139 6.04 3.32 -15.40
N LEU A 140 7.17 3.96 -15.67
CA LEU A 140 7.73 4.99 -14.78
C LEU A 140 6.79 6.19 -14.65
N LEU A 141 6.20 6.62 -15.77
CA LEU A 141 5.22 7.72 -15.78
C LEU A 141 3.97 7.37 -14.97
N ILE A 142 3.41 6.18 -15.22
CA ILE A 142 2.22 5.71 -14.50
C ILE A 142 2.55 5.49 -13.02
N ALA A 143 3.70 4.92 -12.70
CA ALA A 143 4.15 4.70 -11.33
C ALA A 143 4.32 6.02 -10.57
N ILE A 144 4.90 7.06 -11.19
CA ILE A 144 4.99 8.39 -10.58
C ILE A 144 3.59 8.97 -10.38
N ALA A 145 2.77 8.99 -11.44
CA ALA A 145 1.44 9.59 -11.42
C ALA A 145 0.50 8.94 -10.38
N THR A 146 0.64 7.64 -10.16
CA THR A 146 -0.17 6.89 -9.16
C THR A 146 0.43 6.91 -7.76
N SER A 147 1.76 6.88 -7.63
CA SER A 147 2.45 6.88 -6.33
C SER A 147 2.36 8.25 -5.64
N MET A 148 2.48 9.35 -6.38
CA MET A 148 2.47 10.71 -5.82
C MET A 148 1.19 11.02 -4.99
N PRO A 149 -0.03 10.77 -5.50
CA PRO A 149 -1.25 10.97 -4.72
C PRO A 149 -1.49 9.89 -3.66
N THR A 150 -0.85 8.72 -3.78
CA THR A 150 -1.01 7.62 -2.81
C THR A 150 -0.58 8.04 -1.41
N TYR A 151 0.55 8.73 -1.27
CA TYR A 151 1.04 9.20 0.04
C TYR A 151 0.02 10.09 0.79
N PRO A 152 -0.45 11.23 0.24
CA PRO A 152 -1.40 12.08 0.97
C PRO A 152 -2.75 11.42 1.19
N ILE A 153 -3.24 10.58 0.26
CA ILE A 153 -4.51 9.86 0.41
C ILE A 153 -4.43 8.89 1.59
N VAL A 154 -3.41 8.03 1.62
CA VAL A 154 -3.26 7.01 2.66
C VAL A 154 -3.03 7.68 4.01
N ARG A 155 -2.19 8.72 4.06
CA ARG A 155 -1.95 9.48 5.29
C ARG A 155 -3.25 10.06 5.85
N ARG A 156 -4.08 10.68 5.00
CA ARG A 156 -5.39 11.22 5.41
C ARG A 156 -6.32 10.11 5.91
N LEU A 157 -6.35 8.97 5.23
CA LEU A 157 -7.23 7.85 5.56
C LEU A 157 -6.86 7.20 6.91
N VAL A 158 -5.57 6.98 7.17
CA VAL A 158 -5.08 6.44 8.45
C VAL A 158 -5.40 7.41 9.59
N VAL A 159 -5.12 8.72 9.41
CA VAL A 159 -5.39 9.73 10.45
C VAL A 159 -6.89 9.85 10.73
N ALA A 160 -7.73 9.88 9.69
CA ALA A 160 -9.18 9.95 9.85
C ALA A 160 -9.73 8.75 10.63
N ARG A 161 -9.29 7.53 10.30
CA ARG A 161 -9.72 6.31 11.00
C ARG A 161 -9.33 6.31 12.48
N ARG A 162 -8.10 6.75 12.80
CA ARG A 162 -7.63 6.83 14.19
C ARG A 162 -8.39 7.86 15.01
N ARG A 163 -8.72 9.02 14.41
CA ARG A 163 -9.55 10.04 15.06
C ARG A 163 -10.96 9.53 15.40
N LEU A 164 -11.58 8.79 14.49
CA LEU A 164 -12.89 8.17 14.72
C LEU A 164 -12.82 7.14 15.85
N ALA A 165 -11.78 6.30 15.87
CA ALA A 165 -11.60 5.30 16.93
C ALA A 165 -11.41 5.93 18.31
N SER A 166 -10.68 7.05 18.42
CA SER A 166 -10.50 7.77 19.69
C SER A 166 -11.74 8.55 20.13
N ALA A 167 -12.69 8.84 19.23
CA ALA A 167 -13.93 9.52 19.57
C ALA A 167 -15.00 8.53 20.10
N ASP A 168 -14.90 7.25 19.72
CA ASP A 168 -15.77 6.17 20.19
C ASP A 168 -15.32 5.61 21.56
N GLU A 169 -14.14 5.97 22.06
CA GLU A 169 -13.65 5.59 23.39
C GLU A 169 -14.21 6.58 24.43
N PRO A 170 -15.23 6.21 25.24
CA PRO A 170 -15.90 7.15 26.12
C PRO A 170 -14.96 7.57 27.26
N THR A 171 -14.90 8.88 27.51
CA THR A 171 -14.27 9.55 28.65
C THR A 171 -14.90 9.18 30.01
N ASP A 172 -15.08 7.89 30.31
CA ASP A 172 -15.68 7.40 31.55
C ASP A 172 -14.63 6.98 32.61
N ALA A 173 -13.35 7.30 32.40
CA ALA A 173 -12.26 6.93 33.31
C ALA A 173 -11.64 8.11 34.09
N THR A 174 -12.14 9.33 33.92
CA THR A 174 -11.85 10.45 34.83
C THR A 174 -13.12 10.86 35.56
N ALA A 175 -13.65 9.91 36.33
CA ALA A 175 -14.27 10.22 37.61
C ALA A 175 -13.18 10.78 38.55
N ASP A 176 -12.64 11.95 38.20
CA ASP A 176 -11.87 12.80 39.11
C ASP A 176 -12.91 13.65 39.87
N THR A 177 -13.73 12.96 40.66
CA THR A 177 -14.54 13.59 41.70
C THR A 177 -13.69 13.54 42.96
N PRO A 178 -13.25 14.67 43.54
CA PRO A 178 -12.67 14.63 44.87
C PRO A 178 -13.71 14.00 45.78
N LEU A 179 -13.36 12.91 46.48
CA LEU A 179 -14.25 12.29 47.47
C LEU A 179 -14.86 13.40 48.35
N PRO A 180 -16.19 13.49 48.48
CA PRO A 180 -16.76 14.38 49.49
C PRO A 180 -16.25 13.92 50.84
N THR A 181 -15.46 14.78 51.50
CA THR A 181 -15.03 14.58 52.88
C THR A 181 -16.27 14.32 53.73
N ALA A 182 -16.32 13.15 54.35
CA ALA A 182 -17.44 12.75 55.20
C ALA A 182 -17.70 13.83 56.27
N PRO A 183 -18.97 14.13 56.61
CA PRO A 183 -19.26 15.09 57.66
C PRO A 183 -18.76 14.54 59.00
N THR A 184 -17.87 15.27 59.65
CA THR A 184 -17.44 15.04 61.03
C THR A 184 -18.66 14.86 61.93
N PRO A 185 -18.77 13.77 62.72
CA PRO A 185 -19.89 13.60 63.65
C PRO A 185 -19.82 14.71 64.69
N ALA A 186 -20.91 15.48 64.80
CA ALA A 186 -21.07 16.48 65.85
C ALA A 186 -20.91 15.82 67.23
N GLN A 187 -19.87 16.22 67.97
CA GLN A 187 -19.71 15.91 69.38
C GLN A 187 -20.83 16.61 70.17
N PRO A 188 -21.58 15.90 71.04
CA PRO A 188 -22.57 16.55 71.89
C PRO A 188 -21.87 17.36 72.98
N SER A 189 -22.19 18.64 73.05
CA SER A 189 -21.78 19.56 74.13
C SER A 189 -22.43 19.13 75.45
N PRO A 190 -21.67 18.77 76.50
CA PRO A 190 -22.21 18.71 77.84
C PRO A 190 -22.21 20.13 78.40
N ASP A 191 -23.43 20.54 78.72
CA ASP A 191 -23.79 21.81 79.28
C ASP A 191 -23.07 22.08 80.61
N SER A 192 -22.98 23.37 80.83
CA SER A 192 -22.41 24.08 81.96
C SER A 192 -23.10 23.81 83.31
N ARG A 193 -22.26 23.92 84.38
CA ARG A 193 -22.51 24.45 85.74
C ARG A 193 -22.56 23.44 86.90
N PRO A 194 -22.40 23.93 88.16
CA PRO A 194 -21.82 25.21 88.63
C PRO A 194 -20.47 25.05 89.34
#